data_AF-A0A1V4Z6A9-F1
#
_entry.id   AF-A0A1V4Z6A9-F1
#
_cell.length_a   1.000
_cell.length_b   1.000
_cell.length_c   1.000
_cell.angle_alpha   90.00
_cell.angle_beta   90.00
_cell.angle_gamma   90.00
#
_symmetry.space_group_name_H-M   'P 1'
#
loop_
_entity.id
_entity.type
_entity.pdbx_description
1 polymer ?
#
loop_
_entity_poly.entity_id
_entity_poly.type
_entity_poly.pdbx_seq_one_letter_code
_entity_poly.pdbx_strand_id
1 'polypeptide(L)' 'MPTCSQCKFYKPKDAKMGECTNVGIPVPPDNDTARCPARMFVPK' A
#
# COMPACT_ATOMS: atom_id res chain seq x y z
N MET A 1 6.83 6.36 9.70
CA MET A 1 5.47 6.49 9.16
C MET A 1 4.98 5.11 8.74
N PRO A 2 3.66 4.82 8.78
CA PRO A 2 3.19 3.51 8.33
C PRO A 2 3.47 3.33 6.83
N THR A 3 3.63 2.07 6.41
CA THR A 3 3.95 1.72 5.03
C THR A 3 2.77 1.03 4.34
N CYS A 4 2.80 0.98 3.00
CA CYS A 4 1.76 0.31 2.22
C CYS A 4 1.54 -1.14 2.66
N SER A 5 2.58 -1.90 3.04
CA SER A 5 2.44 -3.29 3.49
C SER A 5 1.51 -3.46 4.71
N GLN A 6 1.43 -2.43 5.55
CA GLN A 6 0.60 -2.35 6.75
C GLN A 6 -0.85 -1.97 6.45
N CYS A 7 -1.21 -1.71 5.18
CA CYS A 7 -2.56 -1.35 4.75
C CYS A 7 -3.40 -2.59 4.43
N LYS A 8 -4.68 -2.64 4.83
CA LYS A 8 -5.60 -3.75 4.54
C LYS A 8 -5.79 -4.00 3.04
N PHE A 9 -5.63 -2.95 2.22
CA PHE A 9 -5.79 -3.00 0.78
C PHE A 9 -4.50 -3.39 0.03
N TYR A 10 -3.37 -3.51 0.73
CA TYR A 10 -2.13 -3.95 0.11
C TYR A 10 -2.11 -5.46 -0.05
N LYS A 11 -1.95 -5.89 -1.31
CA LYS A 11 -1.79 -7.28 -1.70
C LYS A 11 -0.37 -7.49 -2.25
N PRO A 12 0.47 -8.32 -1.62
CA PRO A 12 1.81 -8.60 -2.15
C PRO A 12 1.69 -9.33 -3.50
N LYS A 13 2.54 -8.95 -4.46
CA LYS A 13 2.70 -9.64 -5.74
C LYS A 13 4.05 -10.34 -5.83
N ASP A 14 5.10 -9.60 -5.49
CA ASP A 14 6.49 -10.05 -5.49
C ASP A 14 7.23 -9.56 -4.24
N ALA A 15 8.47 -10.00 -4.04
CA ALA A 15 9.29 -9.59 -2.88
C ALA A 15 9.54 -8.07 -2.77
N LYS A 16 9.41 -7.31 -3.87
CA LYS A 16 9.66 -5.87 -3.93
C LYS A 16 8.44 -5.03 -4.29
N MET A 17 7.32 -5.65 -4.66
CA MET A 17 6.16 -5.00 -5.24
C MET A 17 4.87 -5.65 -4.73
N GLY A 18 3.87 -4.83 -4.47
CA GLY A 18 2.50 -5.28 -4.30
C GLY A 18 1.55 -4.42 -5.12
N GLU A 19 0.27 -4.60 -4.86
CA GLU A 19 -0.80 -3.84 -5.47
C GLU A 19 -1.68 -3.23 -4.38
N CYS A 20 -2.00 -1.94 -4.54
CA CYS A 20 -3.05 -1.30 -3.77
C CYS A 20 -4.39 -1.65 -4.41
N THR A 21 -5.08 -2.65 -3.88
CA THR A 21 -6.34 -3.18 -4.45
C THR A 21 -7.49 -2.16 -4.47
N ASN A 22 -7.43 -1.13 -3.63
CA ASN A 22 -8.43 -0.07 -3.59
C ASN A 22 -8.32 0.91 -4.77
N VAL A 23 -7.13 1.05 -5.35
CA VAL A 23 -6.84 2.00 -6.46
C VAL A 23 -6.42 1.25 -7.74
N GLY A 24 -6.02 -0.02 -7.63
CA GLY A 24 -5.57 -0.85 -8.76
C GLY A 24 -4.17 -0.51 -9.25
N ILE A 25 -3.32 0.10 -8.42
CA ILE A 25 -1.96 0.50 -8.81
C ILE A 25 -0.88 -0.36 -8.13
N PRO A 26 0.22 -0.67 -8.83
CA PRO A 26 1.37 -1.30 -8.20
C PRO A 26 2.06 -0.33 -7.24
N VAL A 27 2.38 -0.80 -6.04
CA VAL A 27 3.07 0.00 -5.00
C VAL A 27 4.14 -0.84 -4.29
N PRO A 28 5.30 -0.27 -3.95
CA PRO A 28 6.27 -0.93 -3.09
C PRO A 28 5.71 -1.19 -1.69
N PRO A 29 6.11 -2.28 -0.99
CA PRO A 29 5.67 -2.55 0.38
C PRO A 29 6.07 -1.44 1.35
N ASP A 30 7.25 -0.84 1.15
CA ASP A 30 7.85 0.15 2.05
C ASP A 30 7.44 1.59 1.71
N ASN A 31 6.54 1.77 0.73
CA ASN A 31 6.11 3.08 0.31
C ASN A 31 5.33 3.79 1.41
N ASP A 32 5.62 5.06 1.61
CA ASP A 32 5.08 5.85 2.70
C ASP A 32 3.58 6.11 2.52
N THR A 33 2.80 5.82 3.56
CA THR A 33 1.35 6.06 3.58
C THR A 33 1.00 7.55 3.60
N ALA A 34 1.94 8.44 3.91
CA ALA A 34 1.78 9.88 3.70
C ALA A 34 1.52 10.21 2.22
N ARG A 35 1.97 9.36 1.29
CA ARG A 35 1.70 9.47 -0.15
C ARG A 35 0.44 8.72 -0.59
N CYS A 36 -0.32 8.15 0.33
CA CYS A 36 -1.55 7.44 0.00
C CYS A 36 -2.59 8.45 -0.53
N PRO A 37 -3.06 8.28 -1.77
CA PRO A 37 -4.04 9.20 -2.35
C PRO A 37 -5.29 9.25 -1.47
N ALA A 38 -5.78 10.47 -1.22
CA ALA A 38 -6.98 10.77 -0.43
C ALA A 38 -7.00 10.16 1.00
N ARG A 39 -5.84 9.90 1.62
CA ARG A 39 -5.74 9.33 2.98
C ARG A 39 -6.52 8.01 3.14
N MET A 40 -6.58 7.20 2.08
CA MET A 40 -7.28 5.91 2.08
C MET A 40 -6.53 4.79 2.84
N PHE A 41 -5.43 5.11 3.52
CA PHE A 41 -4.72 4.14 4.33
C PHE A 41 -5.63 3.62 5.44
N VAL A 42 -5.82 2.31 5.47
CA VAL A 42 -6.52 1.64 6.57
C VAL A 42 -5.59 0.57 7.12
N PRO A 43 -5.16 0.68 8.39
CA PRO A 43 -4.25 -0.29 8.98
C PRO A 43 -4.87 -1.70 9.02
N LYS A 44 -4.00 -2.71 8.91
CA LYS A 44 -4.34 -4.12 9.18
C LYS A 44 -4.43 -4.41 10.67
#